data_AF-A0A0C2X3V4-F1
#
_entry.id   AF-A0A0C2X3V4-F1
#
_cell.length_a   1.000
_cell.length_b   1.000
_cell.length_c   1.000
_cell.angle_alpha   90.00
_cell.angle_beta   90.00
_cell.angle_gamma   90.00
#
_symmetry.space_group_name_H-M   'P 1'
#
loop_
_entity.id
_entity.type
_entity.pdbx_description
1 polymer ?
#
loop_
_entity_poly.entity_id
_entity_poly.type
_entity_poly.pdbx_seq_one_letter_code
_entity_poly.pdbx_strand_id
1 'polypeptide(L)' 'STFYTGRDTYMQALKECFSPKLDNERKRFLLYGMGGIGKTQICLKFIEQQ' A
#
# COMPACT_ATOMS: atom_id res chain seq x y z
N SER A 1 6.68 11.86 -14.47
CA SER A 1 6.84 12.14 -13.02
C SER A 1 5.48 12.51 -12.46
N THR A 2 4.76 11.57 -11.87
CA THR A 2 3.51 11.83 -11.16
C THR A 2 3.85 11.96 -9.68
N PHE A 3 3.69 13.16 -9.13
CA PHE A 3 3.92 13.42 -7.71
C PHE A 3 2.96 12.58 -6.87
N TYR A 4 3.48 11.55 -6.20
CA TYR A 4 2.77 10.80 -5.16
C TYR A 4 3.18 11.41 -3.82
N THR A 5 2.36 12.32 -3.31
CA THR A 5 2.63 13.05 -2.06
C THR A 5 1.48 12.86 -1.07
N GLY A 6 1.80 12.94 0.22
CA GLY A 6 0.79 12.95 1.29
C GLY A 6 0.15 11.59 1.57
N ARG A 7 0.79 10.48 1.17
CA ARG A 7 0.27 9.11 1.35
C ARG A 7 1.31 8.11 1.86
N ASP A 8 2.36 8.64 2.47
CA ASP A 8 3.47 7.86 2.98
C ASP A 8 3.03 6.93 4.11
N THR A 9 2.06 7.34 4.92
CA THR A 9 1.49 6.51 6.00
C THR A 9 0.86 5.23 5.49
N TYR A 10 0.06 5.32 4.42
CA TYR A 10 -0.52 4.13 3.76
C TYR A 10 0.56 3.24 3.15
N MET A 11 1.59 3.86 2.56
CA MET A 11 2.68 3.12 1.93
C MET A 11 3.53 2.37 2.96
N GLN A 12 3.82 3.01 4.09
CA GLN A 12 4.52 2.39 5.21
C GLN A 12 3.73 1.21 5.79
N ALA A 13 2.43 1.38 6.03
CA ALA A 13 1.57 0.30 6.53
C ALA A 13 1.52 -0.91 5.58
N LEU A 14 1.48 -0.67 4.26
CA LEU A 14 1.56 -1.73 3.26
C LEU A 14 2.91 -2.46 3.32
N LYS A 15 4.04 -1.73 3.37
CA LYS A 15 5.38 -2.31 3.49
C LYS A 15 5.54 -3.15 4.75
N GLU A 16 5.04 -2.67 5.88
CA GLU A 16 5.09 -3.40 7.15
C GLU A 16 4.27 -4.70 7.10
N CYS A 17 3.05 -4.64 6.54
CA CYS A 17 2.19 -5.81 6.39
C CYS A 17 2.85 -6.88 5.50
N PHE A 18 3.28 -6.48 4.30
CA PHE A 18 3.84 -7.38 3.28
C PHE A 18 5.35 -7.60 3.39
N SER A 19 6.01 -7.10 4.44
CA SER A 19 7.43 -7.36 4.70
C SER A 19 7.71 -8.87 4.73
N PRO A 20 8.86 -9.35 4.21
CA PRO A 20 9.22 -10.75 4.32
C PRO A 20 9.32 -11.13 5.80
N LYS A 21 8.49 -12.07 6.25
CA LYS A 21 8.54 -12.65 7.59
C LYS A 21 8.71 -14.16 7.43
N LEU A 22 9.23 -14.82 8.46
CA LEU A 22 9.35 -16.28 8.52
C LEU A 22 7.98 -16.97 8.65
N ASP A 23 6.89 -16.21 8.82
CA ASP A 23 5.53 -16.74 8.74
C ASP A 23 5.16 -17.07 7.28
N ASN A 24 4.64 -18.28 7.07
CA ASN A 24 4.09 -18.71 5.77
C ASN A 24 2.59 -18.41 5.66
N GLU A 25 2.09 -17.44 6.43
CA GLU A 25 0.66 -17.13 6.46
C GLU A 25 0.25 -16.21 5.31
N ARG A 26 -0.97 -16.41 4.79
CA ARG A 26 -1.53 -15.56 3.74
C ARG A 26 -1.87 -14.18 4.30
N LYS A 27 -1.13 -13.17 3.86
CA LYS A 27 -1.30 -11.76 4.27
C LYS A 27 -2.50 -11.10 3.59
N ARG A 28 -3.19 -10.23 4.32
CA ARG A 28 -4.34 -9.44 3.84
C ARG A 28 -4.25 -8.02 4.40
N PHE A 29 -4.60 -7.02 3.59
CA PHE A 29 -4.63 -5.62 3.99
C PHE A 29 -5.89 -4.95 3.43
N LEU A 30 -6.65 -4.24 4.26
CA LEU A 30 -7.85 -3.51 3.85
C LEU A 30 -7.53 -2.02 3.70
N LEU A 31 -7.52 -1.55 2.46
CA LEU A 31 -7.44 -0.12 2.15
C LEU A 31 -8.85 0.41 1.85
N TYR A 32 -9.40 1.22 2.75
CA TYR A 32 -10.76 1.78 2.64
C TYR A 32 -10.76 3.32 2.65
N GLY A 33 -11.87 3.92 2.22
CA GLY A 33 -12.03 5.38 2.12
C GLY A 33 -13.01 5.77 1.01
N MET A 34 -13.34 7.06 0.92
CA MET A 34 -14.31 7.59 -0.04
C MET A 34 -13.97 7.29 -1.51
N GLY A 35 -14.97 7.36 -2.39
CA GLY A 35 -14.75 7.31 -3.84
C GLY A 35 -13.77 8.40 -4.30
N GLY A 36 -12.96 8.11 -5.32
CA GLY A 36 -12.01 9.09 -5.86
C GLY A 36 -10.78 9.39 -5.00
N ILE A 37 -10.73 8.94 -3.74
CA ILE A 37 -9.58 9.17 -2.85
C ILE A 37 -8.33 8.37 -3.27
N GLY A 38 -8.22 7.81 -4.47
CA GLY A 38 -6.94 7.25 -4.97
C GLY A 38 -6.46 5.92 -4.35
N LYS A 39 -7.35 5.11 -3.76
CA LYS A 39 -6.99 3.78 -3.20
C LYS A 39 -6.26 2.88 -4.20
N THR A 40 -6.80 2.77 -5.42
CA THR A 40 -6.19 2.01 -6.51
C THR A 40 -4.80 2.53 -6.87
N GLN A 41 -4.61 3.84 -6.89
CA GLN A 41 -3.31 4.46 -7.20
C GLN A 41 -2.26 4.18 -6.11
N ILE A 42 -2.66 4.13 -4.83
CA ILE A 42 -1.77 3.68 -3.75
C ILE A 42 -1.31 2.24 -4.02
N CYS A 43 -2.24 1.32 -4.31
CA CYS A 43 -1.89 -0.08 -4.56
C CYS A 43 -0.96 -0.25 -5.78
N LEU A 44 -1.25 0.45 -6.88
CA LEU A 44 -0.39 0.44 -8.06
C LEU A 44 1.01 0.96 -7.74
N LYS A 45 1.10 2.05 -6.96
CA LYS A 45 2.38 2.61 -6.56
C LYS A 45 3.17 1.69 -5.63
N PHE A 46 2.49 0.98 -4.73
CA PHE A 46 3.10 -0.02 -3.86
C PHE A 46 3.75 -1.15 -4.66
N ILE A 47 3.07 -1.66 -5.71
CA ILE A 47 3.60 -2.71 -6.59
C ILE A 47 4.79 -2.18 -7.41
N GLU A 48 4.72 -0.95 -7.90
CA GLU A 48 5.83 -0.32 -8.66
C GLU A 48 7.08 -0.11 -7.79
N GLN A 49 6.92 0.10 -6.49
CA GLN A 49 8.00 0.41 -5.54
C GLN A 49 8.42 -0.76 -4.64
N GLN A 50 7.87 -1.97 -4.86
CA GLN A 50 8.27 -3.19 -4.14
C GLN A 50 9.64 -3.71 -4.58
#